data_AF-A0A3D5X9M6-F1
#
_entry.id   AF-A0A3D5X9M6-F1
#
_cell.length_a   1.000
_cell.length_b   1.000
_cell.length_c   1.000
_cell.angle_alpha   90.00
_cell.angle_beta   90.00
_cell.angle_gamma   90.00
#
_symmetry.space_group_name_H-M   'P 1'
#
loop_
_entity.id
_entity.type
_entity.pdbx_description
1 polymer ?
#
loop_
_entity_poly.entity_id
_entity_poly.type
_entity_poly.pdbx_seq_one_letter_code
_entity_poly.pdbx_strand_id
1 'polypeptide(L)'
;MRLKRFALITLLFVFALTACTVSKQLKQLNIQAQHQYKEGNYAEASSLYGEIISIKAGQGKDAEANVYQNAGIAALYVDKVSDAINYLEKVKERSSANAQTYYYISKAYLKVDNLSREIINLEEFTMMYSDKEEIADVNGQLFMAYVRSENWDKAYTQWALLSSKQQEEVLTIEGYVKVVQHLGYTNEVL
;
A
#
# COMPACT_ATOMS: atom_id res chain seq x y z
N MET A 1 52.70 -8.00 22.46
CA MET A 1 51.78 -8.61 21.48
C MET A 1 50.56 -9.32 22.09
N ARG A 2 50.70 -10.05 23.22
CA ARG A 2 49.58 -10.80 23.85
C ARG A 2 48.45 -9.93 24.41
N LEU A 3 48.76 -8.75 24.98
CA LEU A 3 47.76 -7.82 25.53
C LEU A 3 46.85 -7.18 24.45
N LYS A 4 47.41 -6.85 23.27
CA LYS A 4 46.65 -6.32 22.12
C LYS A 4 45.73 -7.39 21.52
N ARG A 5 46.15 -8.67 21.51
CA ARG A 5 45.29 -9.79 21.09
C ARG A 5 44.17 -10.05 22.09
N PHE A 6 44.45 -9.95 23.40
CA PHE A 6 43.41 -10.08 24.44
C PHE A 6 42.37 -8.95 24.36
N ALA A 7 42.81 -7.69 24.18
CA ALA A 7 41.93 -6.55 24.00
C ALA A 7 41.07 -6.64 22.73
N LEU A 8 41.62 -7.18 21.64
CA LEU A 8 40.89 -7.42 20.40
C LEU A 8 39.81 -8.51 20.58
N ILE A 9 40.13 -9.58 21.32
CA ILE A 9 39.20 -10.68 21.61
C ILE A 9 38.07 -10.23 22.54
N THR A 10 38.36 -9.45 23.59
CA THR A 10 37.30 -8.89 24.45
C THR A 10 36.43 -7.87 23.73
N LEU A 11 36.99 -7.04 22.85
CA LEU A 11 36.20 -6.13 22.01
C LEU A 11 35.25 -6.91 21.09
N LEU A 12 35.74 -7.96 20.42
CA LEU A 12 34.93 -8.85 19.57
C LEU A 12 33.82 -9.57 20.36
N PHE A 13 34.09 -9.97 21.62
CA PHE A 13 33.10 -10.64 22.46
C PHE A 13 31.96 -9.70 22.91
N VAL A 14 32.27 -8.44 23.20
CA VAL A 14 31.26 -7.41 23.53
C VAL A 14 30.37 -7.12 22.32
N PHE A 15 30.92 -7.06 21.11
CA PHE A 15 30.12 -6.89 19.88
C PHE A 15 29.18 -8.09 19.63
N ALA A 16 29.63 -9.32 19.87
CA ALA A 16 28.81 -10.52 19.67
C ALA A 16 27.57 -10.59 20.60
N LEU A 17 27.69 -10.11 21.84
CA LEU A 17 26.58 -10.11 22.81
C LEU A 17 25.47 -9.11 22.43
N THR A 18 25.83 -7.94 21.88
CA THR A 18 24.84 -6.92 21.48
C THR A 18 23.97 -7.37 20.30
N ALA A 19 24.54 -8.12 19.35
CA ALA A 19 23.82 -8.61 18.18
C ALA A 19 22.69 -9.60 18.54
N CYS A 20 22.91 -10.45 19.55
CA CYS A 20 21.93 -11.43 20.00
C CYS A 20 20.69 -10.75 20.63
N THR A 21 20.91 -9.69 21.42
CA THR A 21 19.84 -8.93 22.08
C THR A 21 18.91 -8.24 21.08
N VAL A 22 19.47 -7.59 20.06
CA VAL A 22 18.66 -6.89 19.03
C VAL A 22 17.85 -7.88 18.20
N SER A 23 18.40 -9.06 17.89
CA SER A 23 17.64 -10.09 17.18
C SER A 23 16.43 -10.58 17.98
N LYS A 24 16.56 -10.72 19.30
CA LYS A 24 15.45 -11.10 20.18
C LYS A 24 14.40 -9.99 20.27
N GLN A 25 14.84 -8.74 20.39
CA GLN A 25 13.95 -7.58 20.41
C GLN A 25 13.13 -7.48 19.12
N LEU A 26 13.78 -7.54 17.95
CA LEU A 26 13.10 -7.49 16.65
C LEU A 26 12.06 -8.60 16.49
N LYS A 27 12.37 -9.81 16.96
CA LYS A 27 11.42 -10.93 16.94
C LYS A 27 10.18 -10.62 17.78
N GLN A 28 10.37 -10.07 18.98
CA GLN A 28 9.26 -9.72 19.87
C GLN A 28 8.41 -8.58 19.29
N LEU A 29 9.05 -7.53 18.77
CA LEU A 29 8.36 -6.43 18.10
C LEU A 29 7.51 -6.93 16.93
N ASN A 30 8.05 -7.82 16.10
CA ASN A 30 7.31 -8.35 14.96
C ASN A 30 6.07 -9.17 15.40
N ILE A 31 6.20 -9.99 16.45
CA ILE A 31 5.06 -10.74 17.01
C ILE A 31 3.99 -9.76 17.52
N GLN A 32 4.38 -8.71 18.26
CA GLN A 32 3.45 -7.71 18.77
C GLN A 32 2.80 -6.92 17.64
N ALA A 33 3.57 -6.45 16.66
CA ALA A 33 3.06 -5.70 15.51
C ALA A 33 2.04 -6.52 14.73
N GLN A 34 2.33 -7.80 14.47
CA GLN A 34 1.40 -8.70 13.79
C GLN A 34 0.13 -8.97 14.61
N HIS A 35 0.26 -9.12 15.92
CA HIS A 35 -0.90 -9.26 16.81
C HIS A 35 -1.79 -8.02 16.73
N GLN A 36 -1.23 -6.83 16.95
CA GLN A 36 -1.98 -5.57 16.91
C GLN A 36 -2.62 -5.31 15.54
N TYR A 37 -1.92 -5.65 14.46
CA TYR A 37 -2.46 -5.55 13.10
C TYR A 37 -3.68 -6.45 12.90
N LYS A 38 -3.63 -7.71 13.37
CA LYS A 38 -4.74 -8.66 13.25
C LYS A 38 -5.95 -8.27 14.10
N GLU A 39 -5.73 -7.65 15.25
CA GLU A 39 -6.79 -7.10 16.11
C GLU A 39 -7.37 -5.77 15.58
N GLY A 40 -6.86 -5.25 14.46
CA GLY A 40 -7.30 -3.97 13.90
C GLY A 40 -6.80 -2.73 14.67
N ASN A 41 -5.87 -2.91 15.61
CA ASN A 41 -5.25 -1.83 16.38
C ASN A 41 -4.17 -1.13 15.54
N TYR A 42 -4.58 -0.50 14.44
CA TYR A 42 -3.67 0.03 13.42
C TYR A 42 -2.74 1.14 13.90
N ALA A 43 -3.14 1.93 14.90
CA ALA A 43 -2.26 2.95 15.50
C ALA A 43 -1.03 2.31 16.17
N GLU A 44 -1.27 1.29 16.99
CA GLU A 44 -0.19 0.56 17.66
C GLU A 44 0.63 -0.26 16.66
N ALA A 45 -0.03 -0.94 15.71
CA ALA A 45 0.66 -1.68 14.66
C ALA A 45 1.56 -0.78 13.81
N SER A 46 1.08 0.40 13.41
CA SER A 46 1.85 1.40 12.66
C SER A 46 3.10 1.84 13.43
N SER A 47 2.96 2.09 14.74
CA SER A 47 4.08 2.44 15.62
C SER A 47 5.13 1.33 15.68
N LEU A 48 4.70 0.10 15.97
CA LEU A 48 5.60 -1.06 16.12
C LEU A 48 6.32 -1.41 14.81
N TYR A 49 5.63 -1.40 13.68
CA TYR A 49 6.28 -1.63 12.39
C TYR A 49 7.26 -0.49 12.03
N GLY A 50 6.93 0.75 12.35
CA GLY A 50 7.84 1.89 12.20
C GLY A 50 9.12 1.72 13.02
N GLU A 51 9.02 1.20 14.25
CA GLU A 51 10.18 0.86 15.09
C GLU A 51 11.04 -0.24 14.45
N ILE A 52 10.42 -1.34 13.98
CA ILE A 52 11.13 -2.43 13.30
C ILE A 52 11.90 -1.92 12.08
N ILE A 53 11.26 -1.10 11.25
CA ILE A 53 11.86 -0.49 10.05
C ILE A 53 13.03 0.40 10.46
N SER A 54 12.86 1.23 11.48
CA SER A 54 13.90 2.16 11.97
C SER A 54 15.13 1.41 12.51
N ILE A 55 14.92 0.33 13.29
CA ILE A 55 16.01 -0.51 13.79
C ILE A 55 16.78 -1.15 12.64
N LYS A 56 16.09 -1.69 11.64
CA LYS A 56 16.73 -2.30 10.45
C LYS A 56 17.52 -1.26 9.65
N ALA A 57 16.94 -0.09 9.41
CA ALA A 57 17.61 1.01 8.72
C ALA A 57 18.89 1.45 9.47
N GLY A 58 18.84 1.55 10.80
CA GLY A 58 20.01 1.83 11.64
C GLY A 58 21.11 0.75 11.57
N GLN A 59 20.78 -0.46 11.12
CA GLN A 59 21.74 -1.53 10.83
C GLN A 59 22.21 -1.56 9.37
N GLY A 60 21.81 -0.59 8.54
CA GLY A 60 22.07 -0.58 7.10
C GLY A 60 21.35 -1.71 6.36
N LYS A 61 20.21 -2.19 6.89
CA LYS A 61 19.41 -3.28 6.32
C LYS A 61 18.00 -2.80 6.04
N ASP A 62 17.38 -3.39 5.03
CA ASP A 62 15.95 -3.23 4.82
C ASP A 62 15.14 -4.17 5.71
N ALA A 63 13.94 -3.74 6.08
CA ALA A 63 12.93 -4.64 6.62
C ALA A 63 12.39 -5.59 5.54
N GLU A 64 11.82 -6.70 5.99
CA GLU A 64 11.13 -7.66 5.11
C GLU A 64 9.92 -7.00 4.44
N ALA A 65 9.54 -7.50 3.25
CA ALA A 65 8.46 -6.88 2.48
C ALA A 65 7.10 -6.93 3.20
N ASN A 66 6.81 -8.01 3.94
CA ASN A 66 5.59 -8.12 4.75
C ASN A 66 5.52 -7.05 5.86
N VAL A 67 6.66 -6.66 6.44
CA VAL A 67 6.76 -5.58 7.42
C VAL A 67 6.39 -4.26 6.76
N TYR A 68 6.98 -3.94 5.60
CA TYR A 68 6.61 -2.73 4.86
C TYR A 68 5.14 -2.73 4.40
N GLN A 69 4.62 -3.86 3.91
CA GLN A 69 3.23 -3.99 3.48
C GLN A 69 2.26 -3.67 4.63
N ASN A 70 2.44 -4.35 5.77
CA ASN A 70 1.57 -4.15 6.92
C ASN A 70 1.76 -2.76 7.57
N ALA A 71 2.99 -2.22 7.57
CA ALA A 71 3.27 -0.85 8.01
C ALA A 71 2.51 0.15 7.16
N GLY A 72 2.55 -0.01 5.83
CA GLY A 72 1.90 0.88 4.88
C GLY A 72 0.38 0.87 5.02
N ILE A 73 -0.21 -0.33 5.12
CA ILE A 73 -1.65 -0.48 5.36
C ILE A 73 -2.04 0.13 6.71
N ALA A 74 -1.34 -0.21 7.80
CA ALA A 74 -1.64 0.33 9.12
C ALA A 74 -1.50 1.86 9.18
N ALA A 75 -0.47 2.42 8.54
CA ALA A 75 -0.26 3.86 8.42
C ALA A 75 -1.42 4.53 7.68
N LEU A 76 -1.95 3.92 6.62
CA LEU A 76 -3.09 4.43 5.87
C LEU A 76 -4.36 4.48 6.73
N TYR A 77 -4.61 3.45 7.54
CA TYR A 77 -5.76 3.41 8.47
C TYR A 77 -5.70 4.47 9.57
N VAL A 78 -4.54 5.05 9.84
CA VAL A 78 -4.36 6.14 10.81
C VAL A 78 -3.97 7.47 10.17
N ASP A 79 -4.32 7.63 8.90
CA ASP A 79 -4.13 8.87 8.10
C ASP A 79 -2.68 9.37 8.01
N LYS A 80 -1.69 8.51 8.27
CA LYS A 80 -0.27 8.76 7.96
C LYS A 80 0.02 8.45 6.50
N VAL A 81 -0.63 9.19 5.60
CA VAL A 81 -0.66 8.86 4.16
C VAL A 81 0.74 8.89 3.52
N SER A 82 1.60 9.83 3.91
CA SER A 82 2.99 9.88 3.42
C SER A 82 3.77 8.61 3.79
N ASP A 83 3.63 8.12 5.03
CA ASP A 83 4.28 6.88 5.47
C ASP A 83 3.71 5.68 4.72
N ALA A 84 2.38 5.66 4.51
CA ALA A 84 1.72 4.61 3.74
C ALA A 84 2.28 4.49 2.32
N ILE A 85 2.37 5.60 1.59
CA ILE A 85 2.94 5.63 0.24
C ILE A 85 4.40 5.16 0.28
N ASN A 86 5.22 5.72 1.17
CA ASN A 86 6.63 5.37 1.27
C ASN A 86 6.86 3.87 1.53
N TYR A 87 6.07 3.26 2.41
CA TYR A 87 6.21 1.84 2.71
C TYR A 87 5.65 0.94 1.61
N LEU A 88 4.51 1.29 1.01
CA LEU A 88 3.91 0.47 -0.05
C LEU A 88 4.71 0.53 -1.37
N GLU A 89 5.28 1.68 -1.73
CA GLU A 89 6.19 1.77 -2.89
C GLU A 89 7.42 0.85 -2.71
N LYS A 90 7.99 0.77 -1.51
CA LYS A 90 9.08 -0.18 -1.22
C LYS A 90 8.69 -1.65 -1.41
N VAL A 91 7.42 -1.99 -1.22
CA VAL A 91 6.91 -3.34 -1.52
C VAL A 91 6.72 -3.52 -3.02
N LYS A 92 6.18 -2.50 -3.70
CA LYS A 92 5.94 -2.49 -5.16
C LYS A 92 7.23 -2.71 -5.96
N GLU A 93 8.37 -2.21 -5.49
CA GLU A 93 9.69 -2.42 -6.08
C GLU A 93 10.24 -3.86 -5.95
N ARG A 94 9.52 -4.76 -5.27
CA ARG A 94 9.96 -6.13 -4.95
C ARG A 94 9.03 -7.17 -5.56
N SER A 95 9.53 -8.39 -5.74
CA SER A 95 8.74 -9.54 -6.24
C SER A 95 7.59 -9.97 -5.31
N SER A 96 7.51 -9.40 -4.12
CA SER A 96 6.46 -9.64 -3.12
C SER A 96 5.23 -8.75 -3.29
N ALA A 97 5.25 -7.79 -4.22
CA ALA A 97 4.09 -6.98 -4.55
C ALA A 97 2.90 -7.86 -4.94
N ASN A 98 1.73 -7.54 -4.41
CA ASN A 98 0.51 -8.31 -4.61
C ASN A 98 -0.70 -7.37 -4.76
N ALA A 99 -1.88 -7.95 -4.95
CA ALA A 99 -3.13 -7.20 -5.11
C ALA A 99 -3.34 -6.13 -4.02
N GLN A 100 -3.10 -6.48 -2.74
CA GLN A 100 -3.21 -5.54 -1.64
C GLN A 100 -2.21 -4.38 -1.75
N THR A 101 -0.99 -4.62 -2.24
CA THR A 101 -0.01 -3.55 -2.49
C THR A 101 -0.58 -2.49 -3.44
N TYR A 102 -1.08 -2.89 -4.61
CA TYR A 102 -1.63 -1.98 -5.62
C TYR A 102 -2.95 -1.34 -5.18
N TYR A 103 -3.78 -2.09 -4.45
CA TYR A 103 -5.04 -1.59 -3.90
C TYR A 103 -4.81 -0.48 -2.87
N TYR A 104 -3.99 -0.74 -1.84
CA TYR A 104 -3.80 0.25 -0.78
C TYR A 104 -2.96 1.45 -1.21
N ILE A 105 -2.03 1.27 -2.17
CA ILE A 105 -1.25 2.40 -2.68
C ILE A 105 -2.11 3.32 -3.54
N SER A 106 -3.08 2.80 -4.31
CA SER A 106 -4.02 3.65 -5.06
C SER A 106 -4.93 4.44 -4.11
N LYS A 107 -5.41 3.82 -3.01
CA LYS A 107 -6.14 4.52 -1.94
C LYS A 107 -5.30 5.62 -1.29
N ALA A 108 -4.01 5.37 -1.07
CA ALA A 108 -3.10 6.36 -0.51
C ALA A 108 -2.89 7.54 -1.47
N TYR A 109 -2.73 7.28 -2.77
CA TYR A 109 -2.61 8.32 -3.79
C TYR A 109 -3.89 9.13 -4.01
N LEU A 110 -5.06 8.50 -3.89
CA LEU A 110 -6.35 9.18 -3.87
C LEU A 110 -6.41 10.21 -2.72
N LYS A 111 -5.97 9.85 -1.51
CA LYS A 111 -5.98 10.76 -0.34
C LYS A 111 -5.09 12.00 -0.50
N VAL A 112 -4.05 11.93 -1.33
CA VAL A 112 -3.17 13.09 -1.62
C VAL A 112 -3.45 13.72 -2.98
N ASP A 113 -4.59 13.38 -3.60
CA ASP A 113 -5.03 13.89 -4.90
C ASP A 113 -3.97 13.73 -6.02
N ASN A 114 -3.20 12.64 -5.96
CA ASN A 114 -2.24 12.30 -7.01
C ASN A 114 -2.89 11.38 -8.03
N LEU A 115 -3.74 11.98 -8.87
CA LEU A 115 -4.59 11.26 -9.82
C LEU A 115 -3.79 10.37 -10.79
N SER A 116 -2.62 10.82 -11.24
CA SER A 116 -1.76 10.04 -12.14
C SER A 116 -1.27 8.75 -11.48
N ARG A 117 -0.75 8.84 -10.25
CA ARG A 117 -0.26 7.66 -9.52
C ARG A 117 -1.41 6.76 -9.07
N GLU A 118 -2.56 7.33 -8.74
CA GLU A 118 -3.77 6.56 -8.45
C GLU A 118 -4.15 5.67 -9.66
N ILE A 119 -4.31 6.26 -10.84
CA ILE A 119 -4.72 5.55 -12.07
C ILE A 119 -3.72 4.44 -12.41
N ILE A 120 -2.41 4.72 -12.40
CA ILE A 120 -1.38 3.73 -12.73
C ILE A 120 -1.52 2.47 -11.87
N ASN A 121 -1.71 2.64 -10.55
CA ASN A 121 -1.81 1.49 -9.64
C ASN A 121 -3.13 0.74 -9.79
N LEU A 122 -4.22 1.43 -10.13
CA LEU A 122 -5.51 0.79 -10.43
C LEU A 122 -5.46 -0.01 -11.74
N GLU A 123 -4.85 0.54 -12.79
CA GLU A 123 -4.64 -0.17 -14.08
C GLU A 123 -3.74 -1.41 -13.90
N GLU A 124 -2.67 -1.30 -13.12
CA GLU A 124 -1.81 -2.45 -12.79
C GLU A 124 -2.59 -3.51 -12.00
N PHE A 125 -3.46 -3.09 -11.07
CA PHE A 125 -4.33 -4.02 -10.35
C PHE A 125 -5.25 -4.78 -11.32
N THR A 126 -6.00 -4.08 -12.18
CA THR A 126 -6.97 -4.71 -13.08
C THR A 126 -6.29 -5.65 -14.08
N MET A 127 -5.06 -5.34 -14.50
CA MET A 127 -4.29 -6.20 -15.41
C MET A 127 -3.77 -7.48 -14.73
N MET A 128 -3.35 -7.41 -13.47
CA MET A 128 -2.63 -8.52 -12.80
C MET A 128 -3.50 -9.33 -11.83
N TYR A 129 -4.58 -8.73 -11.31
CA TYR A 129 -5.33 -9.22 -10.16
C TYR A 129 -6.85 -9.12 -10.36
N SER A 130 -7.33 -9.25 -11.60
CA SER A 130 -8.76 -9.19 -11.94
C SER A 130 -9.63 -10.25 -11.26
N ASP A 131 -9.02 -11.29 -10.67
CA ASP A 131 -9.68 -12.38 -9.95
C ASP A 131 -9.79 -12.14 -8.43
N LYS A 132 -9.27 -11.02 -7.93
CA LYS A 132 -9.24 -10.72 -6.48
C LYS A 132 -10.49 -10.02 -5.99
N GLU A 133 -10.76 -10.17 -4.69
CA GLU A 133 -11.98 -9.68 -4.05
C GLU A 133 -12.14 -8.16 -4.15
N GLU A 134 -11.03 -7.43 -4.21
CA GLU A 134 -11.03 -5.97 -4.30
C GLU A 134 -11.37 -5.45 -5.71
N ILE A 135 -11.48 -6.31 -6.74
CA ILE A 135 -11.66 -5.88 -8.14
C ILE A 135 -12.90 -4.99 -8.35
N ALA A 136 -14.00 -5.25 -7.63
CA ALA A 136 -15.20 -4.44 -7.74
C ALA A 136 -14.95 -2.99 -7.26
N ASP A 137 -14.26 -2.81 -6.12
CA ASP A 137 -13.90 -1.48 -5.62
C ASP A 137 -12.88 -0.80 -6.54
N VAL A 138 -11.89 -1.55 -7.03
CA VAL A 138 -10.89 -1.06 -7.99
C VAL A 138 -11.55 -0.56 -9.27
N ASN A 139 -12.51 -1.32 -9.84
CA ASN A 139 -13.22 -0.91 -11.05
C ASN A 139 -14.02 0.39 -10.85
N GLY A 140 -14.70 0.52 -9.70
CA GLY A 140 -15.43 1.75 -9.35
C GLY A 140 -14.50 2.95 -9.18
N GLN A 141 -13.40 2.77 -8.46
CA GLN A 141 -12.41 3.82 -8.26
C GLN A 141 -11.74 4.23 -9.58
N LEU A 142 -11.40 3.26 -10.43
CA LEU A 142 -10.77 3.51 -11.73
C LEU A 142 -11.72 4.26 -12.67
N PHE A 143 -13.01 3.89 -12.70
CA PHE A 143 -14.02 4.64 -13.43
C PHE A 143 -14.04 6.12 -13.01
N MET A 144 -14.15 6.38 -11.71
CA MET A 144 -14.18 7.75 -11.19
C MET A 144 -12.85 8.50 -11.40
N ALA A 145 -11.72 7.79 -11.37
CA ALA A 145 -10.42 8.38 -11.70
C ALA A 145 -10.33 8.77 -13.19
N TYR A 146 -10.86 7.96 -14.10
CA TYR A 146 -10.96 8.33 -15.52
C TYR A 146 -11.90 9.51 -15.75
N VAL A 147 -13.04 9.56 -15.07
CA VAL A 147 -13.95 10.72 -15.11
C VAL A 147 -13.24 12.00 -14.63
N ARG A 148 -12.54 11.94 -13.49
CA ARG A 148 -11.78 13.09 -12.94
C ARG A 148 -10.63 13.55 -13.83
N SER A 149 -10.03 12.63 -14.59
CA SER A 149 -8.92 12.91 -15.52
C SER A 149 -9.37 13.15 -16.96
N GLU A 150 -10.68 13.22 -17.20
CA GLU A 150 -11.27 13.43 -18.53
C GLU A 150 -10.85 12.36 -19.57
N ASN A 151 -10.49 11.16 -19.11
CA ASN A 151 -10.20 10.02 -19.97
C ASN A 151 -11.50 9.35 -20.40
N TRP A 152 -12.31 10.05 -21.20
CA TRP A 152 -13.71 9.69 -21.50
C TRP A 152 -13.86 8.30 -22.13
N ASP A 153 -13.04 7.93 -23.13
CA ASP A 153 -13.10 6.61 -23.77
C ASP A 153 -12.81 5.47 -22.79
N LYS A 154 -11.83 5.67 -21.89
CA LYS A 154 -11.49 4.70 -20.85
C LYS A 154 -12.60 4.60 -19.82
N ALA A 155 -13.16 5.73 -19.37
CA ALA A 155 -14.29 5.75 -18.45
C ALA A 155 -15.52 5.04 -19.04
N TYR A 156 -15.82 5.27 -20.32
CA TYR A 156 -16.93 4.62 -21.03
C TYR A 156 -16.76 3.10 -21.06
N THR A 157 -15.56 2.63 -21.41
CA THR A 157 -15.25 1.18 -21.41
C THR A 157 -15.33 0.58 -20.00
N GLN A 158 -14.87 1.33 -18.99
CA GLN A 158 -14.85 0.89 -17.60
C GLN A 158 -16.26 0.75 -17.00
N TRP A 159 -17.26 1.49 -17.50
CA TRP A 159 -18.65 1.43 -17.01
C TRP A 159 -19.23 0.02 -17.01
N ALA A 160 -18.95 -0.77 -18.05
CA ALA A 160 -19.43 -2.15 -18.17
C ALA A 160 -18.82 -3.12 -17.15
N LEU A 161 -17.73 -2.71 -16.48
CA LEU A 161 -17.03 -3.50 -15.47
C LEU A 161 -17.51 -3.19 -14.04
N LEU A 162 -18.40 -2.22 -13.88
CA LEU A 162 -19.02 -1.89 -12.61
C LEU A 162 -20.08 -2.91 -12.23
N SER A 163 -20.21 -3.17 -10.92
CA SER A 163 -21.35 -3.95 -10.42
C SER A 163 -22.67 -3.19 -10.62
N SER A 164 -23.80 -3.91 -10.68
CA SER A 164 -25.13 -3.29 -10.78
C SER A 164 -25.36 -2.27 -9.65
N LYS A 165 -24.91 -2.58 -8.43
CA LYS A 165 -24.98 -1.65 -7.30
C LYS A 165 -24.25 -0.34 -7.57
N GLN A 166 -23.03 -0.40 -8.12
CA GLN A 166 -22.24 0.80 -8.43
C GLN A 166 -22.85 1.63 -9.56
N GLN A 167 -23.47 0.98 -10.55
CA GLN A 167 -24.17 1.67 -11.64
C GLN A 167 -25.44 2.40 -11.18
N GLU A 168 -25.97 2.07 -10.00
CA GLU A 168 -27.11 2.76 -9.37
C GLU A 168 -26.68 3.89 -8.42
N GLU A 169 -25.38 4.02 -8.13
CA GLU A 169 -24.87 5.07 -7.25
C GLU A 169 -24.88 6.43 -7.97
N VAL A 170 -25.44 7.45 -7.31
CA VAL A 170 -25.65 8.79 -7.87
C VAL A 170 -24.38 9.37 -8.50
N LEU A 171 -23.25 9.32 -7.78
CA LEU A 171 -21.98 9.86 -8.27
C LEU A 171 -21.47 9.14 -9.51
N THR A 172 -21.70 7.83 -9.60
CA THR A 172 -21.31 7.02 -10.75
C THR A 172 -22.18 7.34 -11.96
N ILE A 173 -23.50 7.48 -11.77
CA ILE A 173 -24.44 7.92 -12.81
C ILE A 173 -24.06 9.31 -13.31
N GLU A 174 -23.82 10.28 -12.42
CA GLU A 174 -23.39 11.63 -12.80
C GLU A 174 -22.08 11.59 -13.59
N GLY A 175 -21.12 10.74 -13.20
CA GLY A 175 -19.89 10.50 -13.93
C GLY A 175 -20.16 9.96 -15.34
N TYR A 176 -21.05 8.97 -15.45
CA TYR A 176 -21.37 8.35 -16.74
C TYR A 176 -22.12 9.30 -17.68
N VAL A 177 -23.05 10.11 -17.15
CA VAL A 177 -23.73 11.15 -17.92
C VAL A 177 -22.72 12.14 -18.51
N LYS A 178 -21.69 12.54 -17.75
CA LYS A 178 -20.60 13.38 -18.29
C LYS A 178 -19.87 12.68 -19.42
N VAL A 179 -19.51 11.41 -19.23
CA VAL A 179 -18.79 10.60 -20.24
C VAL A 179 -19.56 10.56 -21.56
N VAL A 180 -20.83 10.16 -21.54
CA VAL A 180 -21.63 10.02 -22.77
C VAL A 180 -21.98 11.36 -23.42
N GLN A 181 -22.14 12.43 -22.63
CA GLN A 181 -22.28 13.79 -23.18
C GLN A 181 -21.03 14.23 -23.93
N HIS A 182 -19.84 13.99 -23.36
CA HIS A 182 -18.57 14.32 -24.00
C HIS A 182 -18.30 13.48 -25.25
N LEU A 183 -18.72 12.22 -25.27
CA LEU A 183 -18.55 11.32 -26.43
C LEU A 183 -19.66 11.45 -27.48
N GLY A 184 -20.75 12.18 -27.18
CA GLY A 184 -21.89 12.32 -28.09
C GLY A 184 -22.83 11.10 -28.12
N TYR A 185 -22.77 10.21 -27.12
CA TYR A 185 -23.61 9.02 -27.00
C TYR A 185 -24.91 9.31 -26.23
N THR A 186 -25.53 10.46 -26.48
CA THR A 186 -26.67 10.98 -25.68
C THR A 186 -27.92 10.11 -25.75
N ASN A 187 -28.01 9.18 -26.70
CA ASN A 187 -29.11 8.22 -26.81
C ASN A 187 -29.02 7.07 -25.80
N GLU A 188 -27.89 6.89 -25.12
CA GLU A 188 -27.65 5.84 -24.13
C GLU A 188 -28.01 6.27 -22.69
N VAL A 189 -28.47 7.51 -22.52
CA VAL A 189 -28.88 8.09 -21.22
C VAL A 189 -30.39 7.89 -20.94
N LEU A 190 -31.15 7.46 -21.96
CA LEU A 190 -32.62 7.30 -21.91
C LEU A 190 -33.06 5.87 -21.61
#